data_AF-A0A843IBI3-F1
#
_entry.id   AF-A0A843IBI3-F1
#
_cell.length_a   1.000
_cell.length_b   1.000
_cell.length_c   1.000
_cell.angle_alpha   90.00
_cell.angle_beta   90.00
_cell.angle_gamma   90.00
#
_symmetry.space_group_name_H-M   'P 1'
#
loop_
_entity.id
_entity.type
_entity.pdbx_description
1 polymer ?
#
loop_
_entity_poly.entity_id
_entity_poly.type
_entity_poly.pdbx_seq_one_letter_code
_entity_poly.pdbx_strand_id
1 'polypeptide(L)'
;MPAHHPKWFPGLAITYTCASSWKLHRALRGRPGISWVPASIAHLRRSVLGVPAVFASGRLVLLDPVSPEDVEALSSGSSAGPLTAGEALQNFVAGVLYNQALLSLVVLHGSFSPIAEDRELVEVLTRARFKGRPEAAEEAAEELADGGRAMFEESYERAIKALAFGMARELYWLGLKPGDVDERFAAAWLLAKATVGRIGLQFPRPGVDKKTAADLAAVIEERGEAYLAKVEEEQKAIAADADFLSLFS
;
A
#
# COMPACT_ATOMS: atom_id res chain seq x y z
N MET A 1 -13.47 41.80 5.64
CA MET A 1 -13.93 40.60 4.91
C MET A 1 -12.80 39.60 4.93
N PRO A 2 -12.91 38.47 5.67
CA PRO A 2 -11.85 37.47 5.64
C PRO A 2 -11.89 36.77 4.29
N ALA A 3 -10.72 36.70 3.66
CA ALA A 3 -10.49 36.02 2.40
C ALA A 3 -10.97 34.57 2.48
N HIS A 4 -11.72 34.14 1.46
CA HIS A 4 -12.05 32.75 1.22
C HIS A 4 -10.78 31.90 1.30
N HIS A 5 -10.71 31.01 2.29
CA HIS A 5 -9.74 29.92 2.32
C HIS A 5 -9.81 29.15 0.99
N PRO A 6 -8.67 28.73 0.42
CA PRO A 6 -8.69 27.93 -0.79
C PRO A 6 -9.48 26.66 -0.48
N LYS A 7 -10.45 26.38 -1.36
CA LYS A 7 -11.28 25.17 -1.32
C LYS A 7 -10.37 23.96 -1.09
N TRP A 8 -10.78 23.12 -0.15
CA TRP A 8 -10.14 21.88 0.23
C TRP A 8 -10.03 20.98 -1.01
N PHE A 9 -8.82 20.67 -1.46
CA PHE A 9 -8.63 19.74 -2.57
C PHE A 9 -7.73 18.60 -2.16
N PRO A 10 -8.15 17.35 -2.38
CA PRO A 10 -7.31 16.22 -2.07
C PRO A 10 -6.12 16.21 -3.04
N GLY A 11 -4.91 16.18 -2.48
CA GLY A 11 -3.70 15.90 -3.25
C GLY A 11 -3.57 14.39 -3.42
N LEU A 12 -3.47 13.90 -4.65
CA LEU A 12 -3.32 12.47 -4.93
C LEU A 12 -1.90 12.23 -5.42
N ALA A 13 -1.07 11.63 -4.56
CA ALA A 13 0.25 11.16 -4.96
C ALA A 13 0.13 9.85 -5.75
N ILE A 14 0.65 9.86 -6.97
CA ILE A 14 0.55 8.76 -7.94
C ILE A 14 1.91 8.50 -8.60
N THR A 15 2.07 7.33 -9.21
CA THR A 15 3.27 7.03 -10.03
C THR A 15 2.89 6.35 -11.34
N TYR A 16 3.67 6.59 -12.39
CA TYR A 16 3.44 6.05 -13.73
C TYR A 16 3.67 4.53 -13.81
N THR A 17 4.31 3.91 -12.82
CA THR A 17 4.52 2.46 -12.78
C THR A 17 3.43 1.70 -12.04
N CYS A 18 2.46 2.39 -11.42
CA CYS A 18 1.45 1.77 -10.57
C CYS A 18 0.08 1.65 -11.27
N ALA A 19 -0.37 0.40 -11.46
CA ALA A 19 -1.68 0.11 -12.04
C ALA A 19 -2.85 0.68 -11.23
N SER A 20 -2.78 0.69 -9.89
CA SER A 20 -3.82 1.30 -9.04
C SER A 20 -3.89 2.83 -9.26
N SER A 21 -2.73 3.48 -9.39
CA SER A 21 -2.65 4.92 -9.71
C SER A 21 -3.28 5.23 -11.06
N TRP A 22 -2.94 4.43 -12.09
CA TRP A 22 -3.52 4.58 -13.43
C TRP A 22 -5.02 4.34 -13.46
N LYS A 23 -5.52 3.27 -12.82
CA LYS A 23 -6.95 2.96 -12.73
C LYS A 23 -7.74 4.08 -12.05
N LEU A 24 -7.20 4.60 -10.93
CA LEU A 24 -7.81 5.71 -10.21
C LEU A 24 -7.84 6.98 -11.05
N HIS A 25 -6.74 7.33 -11.72
CA HIS A 25 -6.68 8.45 -12.66
C HIS A 25 -7.70 8.30 -13.78
N ARG A 26 -7.74 7.15 -14.45
CA ARG A 26 -8.66 6.89 -15.56
C ARG A 26 -10.13 7.03 -15.14
N ALA A 27 -10.48 6.62 -13.93
CA ALA A 27 -11.84 6.73 -13.39
C ALA A 27 -12.23 8.17 -13.00
N LEU A 28 -11.24 8.99 -12.61
CA LEU A 28 -11.46 10.32 -12.06
C LEU A 28 -11.05 11.47 -13.00
N ARG A 29 -10.39 11.19 -14.13
CA ARG A 29 -9.93 12.22 -15.06
C ARG A 29 -11.09 13.09 -15.56
N GLY A 30 -10.84 14.39 -15.68
CA GLY A 30 -11.84 15.39 -16.04
C GLY A 30 -12.75 15.84 -14.90
N ARG A 31 -12.66 15.23 -13.71
CA ARG A 31 -13.39 15.72 -12.54
C ARG A 31 -12.68 16.94 -11.92
N PRO A 32 -13.42 18.03 -11.63
CA PRO A 32 -12.82 19.23 -11.10
C PRO A 32 -12.35 19.01 -9.65
N GLY A 33 -11.27 19.71 -9.26
CA GLY A 33 -10.81 19.75 -7.88
C GLY A 33 -9.90 18.61 -7.43
N ILE A 34 -9.47 17.75 -8.35
CA ILE A 34 -8.49 16.70 -8.04
C ILE A 34 -7.10 17.19 -8.44
N SER A 35 -6.16 17.20 -7.50
CA SER A 35 -4.77 17.55 -7.76
C SER A 35 -3.92 16.28 -7.86
N TRP A 36 -3.56 15.90 -9.07
CA TRP A 36 -2.64 14.78 -9.33
C TRP A 36 -1.21 15.24 -9.12
N VAL A 37 -0.45 14.51 -8.29
CA VAL A 37 0.93 14.86 -7.94
C VAL A 37 1.82 13.64 -8.18
N PRO A 38 2.89 13.74 -8.99
CA PRO A 38 3.90 12.70 -9.06
C PRO A 38 4.51 12.42 -7.70
N ALA A 39 4.48 11.15 -7.30
CA ALA A 39 5.13 10.69 -6.08
C ALA A 39 6.65 10.92 -6.17
N SER A 40 7.24 11.30 -5.04
CA SER A 40 8.65 11.70 -4.94
C SER A 40 9.20 11.41 -3.56
N ILE A 41 10.52 11.51 -3.39
CA ILE A 41 11.19 11.29 -2.09
C ILE A 41 10.60 12.18 -0.98
N ALA A 42 10.11 13.39 -1.31
CA ALA A 42 9.49 14.27 -0.32
C ALA A 42 8.25 13.64 0.34
N HIS A 43 7.56 12.72 -0.34
CA HIS A 43 6.39 12.02 0.18
C HIS A 43 6.76 10.96 1.25
N LEU A 44 8.00 10.44 1.25
CA LEU A 44 8.47 9.55 2.31
C LEU A 44 8.48 10.26 3.67
N ARG A 45 8.73 11.57 3.70
CA ARG A 45 8.65 12.39 4.94
C ARG A 45 7.24 12.49 5.51
N ARG A 46 6.23 12.08 4.75
CA ARG A 46 4.81 12.07 5.11
C ARG A 46 4.25 10.65 5.19
N SER A 47 5.15 9.67 5.41
CA SER A 47 4.84 8.25 5.56
C SER A 47 4.14 7.61 4.36
N VAL A 48 4.34 8.15 3.15
CA VAL A 48 3.86 7.50 1.92
C VAL A 48 4.80 6.36 1.55
N LEU A 49 4.40 5.15 1.95
CA LEU A 49 5.13 3.91 1.67
C LEU A 49 4.53 3.11 0.49
N GLY A 50 3.45 3.62 -0.10
CA GLY A 50 2.77 3.05 -1.26
C GLY A 50 1.88 4.10 -1.93
N VAL A 51 1.44 3.83 -3.16
CA VAL A 51 0.60 4.72 -3.96
C VAL A 51 -0.50 3.96 -4.69
N PRO A 52 -1.68 4.54 -4.97
CA PRO A 52 -2.05 5.94 -4.71
C PRO A 52 -2.12 6.31 -3.22
N ALA A 53 -1.79 7.56 -2.91
CA ALA A 53 -1.89 8.11 -1.57
C ALA A 53 -2.68 9.43 -1.62
N VAL A 54 -3.66 9.58 -0.73
CA VAL A 54 -4.56 10.74 -0.73
C VAL A 54 -4.27 11.62 0.47
N PHE A 55 -4.16 12.92 0.22
CA PHE A 55 -3.92 13.93 1.22
C PHE A 55 -5.12 14.87 1.35
N ALA A 56 -5.57 15.14 2.56
CA ALA A 56 -6.54 16.21 2.86
C ALA A 56 -5.92 17.19 3.87
N SER A 57 -5.98 18.49 3.58
CA SER A 57 -5.38 19.55 4.41
C SER A 57 -3.95 19.26 4.84
N GLY A 58 -3.12 18.83 3.89
CA GLY A 58 -1.70 18.57 4.12
C GLY A 58 -1.41 17.30 4.93
N ARG A 59 -2.41 16.50 5.30
CA ARG A 59 -2.22 15.23 6.02
C ARG A 59 -2.59 14.04 5.15
N LEU A 60 -1.83 12.95 5.27
CA LEU A 60 -2.15 11.68 4.61
C LEU A 60 -3.44 11.14 5.23
N VAL A 61 -4.44 10.80 4.41
CA VAL A 61 -5.74 10.29 4.89
C VAL A 61 -6.11 8.92 4.35
N LEU A 62 -5.57 8.53 3.19
CA LEU A 62 -5.75 7.20 2.59
C LEU A 62 -4.46 6.72 1.92
N LEU A 63 -4.25 5.41 1.94
CA LEU A 63 -3.28 4.68 1.13
C LEU A 63 -4.01 3.58 0.36
N ASP A 64 -3.39 3.04 -0.70
CA ASP A 64 -3.94 1.92 -1.48
C ASP A 64 -4.43 0.79 -0.55
N PRO A 65 -5.64 0.24 -0.74
CA PRO A 65 -6.59 0.51 -1.83
C PRO A 65 -7.34 1.84 -1.70
N VAL A 66 -7.37 2.63 -2.78
CA VAL A 66 -8.18 3.86 -2.90
C VAL A 66 -9.15 3.74 -4.07
N SER A 67 -10.45 3.94 -3.80
CA SER A 67 -11.47 3.91 -4.84
C SER A 67 -11.83 5.32 -5.36
N PRO A 68 -12.47 5.44 -6.54
CA PRO A 68 -13.03 6.70 -7.01
C PRO A 68 -14.02 7.32 -6.02
N GLU A 69 -14.86 6.51 -5.40
CA GLU A 69 -15.88 6.91 -4.42
C GLU A 69 -15.24 7.50 -3.15
N ASP A 70 -14.07 6.99 -2.74
CA ASP A 70 -13.32 7.57 -1.63
C ASP A 70 -12.91 9.02 -1.91
N VAL A 71 -12.42 9.27 -3.12
CA VAL A 71 -11.98 10.61 -3.54
C VAL A 71 -13.17 11.55 -3.72
N GLU A 72 -14.30 11.04 -4.23
CA GLU A 72 -15.57 11.78 -4.28
C GLU A 72 -16.04 12.19 -2.90
N ALA A 73 -16.09 11.25 -1.95
CA ALA A 73 -16.55 11.49 -0.59
C ALA A 73 -15.68 12.51 0.15
N LEU A 74 -14.35 12.50 -0.08
CA LEU A 74 -13.46 13.55 0.43
C LEU A 74 -13.76 14.90 -0.21
N SER A 75 -13.96 14.94 -1.52
CA SER A 75 -14.18 16.18 -2.28
C SER A 75 -15.52 16.84 -1.96
N SER A 76 -16.55 16.04 -1.65
CA SER A 76 -17.88 16.51 -1.24
C SER A 76 -17.99 16.82 0.27
N GLY A 77 -16.98 16.44 1.06
CA GLY A 77 -17.04 16.52 2.53
C GLY A 77 -17.95 15.47 3.17
N SER A 78 -18.34 14.42 2.44
CA SER A 78 -19.20 13.32 2.92
C SER A 78 -18.41 12.07 3.32
N SER A 79 -17.10 12.18 3.57
CA SER A 79 -16.25 11.05 3.95
C SER A 79 -16.52 10.55 5.38
N ALA A 80 -16.95 11.46 6.26
CA ALA A 80 -17.29 11.13 7.65
C ALA A 80 -18.45 10.12 7.70
N GLY A 81 -18.33 9.11 8.54
CA GLY A 81 -19.33 8.07 8.64
C GLY A 81 -19.04 7.05 9.74
N PRO A 82 -19.92 6.06 9.92
CA PRO A 82 -19.67 4.97 10.85
C PRO A 82 -18.40 4.20 10.46
N LEU A 83 -17.67 3.77 11.47
CA LEU A 83 -16.56 2.83 11.36
C LEU A 83 -16.49 2.08 12.69
N THR A 84 -16.67 0.76 12.63
CA THR A 84 -16.50 -0.12 13.80
C THR A 84 -15.03 -0.55 13.93
N ALA A 85 -14.61 -0.99 15.12
CA ALA A 85 -13.27 -1.57 15.32
C ALA A 85 -12.99 -2.75 14.38
N GLY A 86 -13.97 -3.66 14.22
CA GLY A 86 -13.84 -4.79 13.31
C GLY A 86 -13.65 -4.39 11.84
N GLU A 87 -14.39 -3.38 11.35
CA GLU A 87 -14.16 -2.83 10.01
C GLU A 87 -12.81 -2.11 9.89
N ALA A 88 -12.42 -1.35 10.93
CA ALA A 88 -11.12 -0.69 11.00
C ALA A 88 -9.97 -1.69 10.91
N LEU A 89 -10.06 -2.81 11.62
CA LEU A 89 -9.08 -3.88 11.61
C LEU A 89 -9.00 -4.59 10.24
N GLN A 90 -10.14 -4.87 9.62
CA GLN A 90 -10.18 -5.42 8.26
C GLN A 90 -9.56 -4.47 7.24
N ASN A 91 -9.85 -3.17 7.34
CA ASN A 91 -9.22 -2.14 6.51
C ASN A 91 -7.72 -2.09 6.73
N PHE A 92 -7.25 -2.19 7.97
CA PHE A 92 -5.83 -2.21 8.31
C PHE A 92 -5.12 -3.38 7.62
N VAL A 93 -5.63 -4.60 7.78
CA VAL A 93 -5.04 -5.80 7.15
C VAL A 93 -5.05 -5.66 5.63
N ALA A 94 -6.15 -5.19 5.04
CA ALA A 94 -6.23 -4.96 3.60
C ALA A 94 -5.20 -3.92 3.14
N GLY A 95 -5.09 -2.77 3.81
CA GLY A 95 -4.11 -1.74 3.48
C GLY A 95 -2.66 -2.22 3.55
N VAL A 96 -2.34 -3.07 4.54
CA VAL A 96 -1.02 -3.72 4.61
C VAL A 96 -0.81 -4.67 3.43
N LEU A 97 -1.78 -5.53 3.08
CA LEU A 97 -1.66 -6.47 1.97
C LEU A 97 -1.50 -5.79 0.59
N TYR A 98 -2.08 -4.62 0.41
CA TYR A 98 -1.95 -3.85 -0.84
C TYR A 98 -0.66 -3.02 -0.92
N ASN A 99 0.03 -2.81 0.21
CA ASN A 99 1.24 -2.00 0.28
C ASN A 99 2.48 -2.88 0.44
N GLN A 100 3.26 -3.04 -0.63
CA GLN A 100 4.42 -3.94 -0.66
C GLN A 100 5.49 -3.64 0.39
N ALA A 101 5.71 -2.37 0.75
CA ALA A 101 6.70 -2.03 1.78
C ALA A 101 6.22 -2.47 3.17
N LEU A 102 4.95 -2.19 3.50
CA LEU A 102 4.33 -2.60 4.75
C LEU A 102 4.17 -4.12 4.84
N LEU A 103 3.72 -4.74 3.75
CA LEU A 103 3.59 -6.19 3.66
C LEU A 103 4.91 -6.91 3.90
N SER A 104 5.97 -6.44 3.25
CA SER A 104 7.32 -7.00 3.43
C SER A 104 7.78 -6.88 4.88
N LEU A 105 7.49 -5.74 5.52
CA LEU A 105 7.81 -5.51 6.93
C LEU A 105 7.09 -6.51 7.84
N VAL A 106 5.77 -6.69 7.68
CA VAL A 106 5.02 -7.58 8.58
C VAL A 106 5.35 -9.05 8.37
N VAL A 107 5.65 -9.46 7.13
CA VAL A 107 6.09 -10.83 6.85
C VAL A 107 7.49 -11.08 7.40
N LEU A 108 8.40 -10.12 7.27
CA LEU A 108 9.74 -10.20 7.83
C LEU A 108 9.73 -10.36 9.37
N HIS A 109 8.72 -9.82 10.05
CA HIS A 109 8.53 -9.92 11.50
C HIS A 109 7.56 -11.02 11.94
N GLY A 110 6.82 -11.61 11.02
CA GLY A 110 5.73 -12.55 11.33
C GLY A 110 4.61 -11.93 12.19
N SER A 111 4.40 -10.62 12.10
CA SER A 111 3.45 -9.87 12.94
C SER A 111 3.13 -8.49 12.36
N PHE A 112 1.95 -7.95 12.70
CA PHE A 112 1.57 -6.56 12.42
C PHE A 112 2.19 -5.52 13.39
N SER A 113 2.81 -5.97 14.49
CA SER A 113 3.40 -5.10 15.53
C SER A 113 4.29 -3.97 14.98
N PRO A 114 5.17 -4.17 13.99
CA PRO A 114 6.03 -3.11 13.45
C PRO A 114 5.31 -1.86 12.92
N ILE A 115 4.02 -2.00 12.58
CA ILE A 115 3.16 -0.93 12.08
C ILE A 115 2.23 -0.44 13.19
N ALA A 116 1.75 -1.32 14.06
CA ALA A 116 0.78 -1.00 15.10
C ALA A 116 1.27 0.07 16.09
N GLU A 117 2.58 0.22 16.26
CA GLU A 117 3.18 1.26 17.12
C GLU A 117 3.14 2.67 16.49
N ASP A 118 2.93 2.78 15.17
CA ASP A 118 2.82 4.07 14.48
C ASP A 118 1.36 4.51 14.38
N ARG A 119 0.97 5.40 15.31
CA ARG A 119 -0.39 5.97 15.36
C ARG A 119 -0.84 6.54 14.02
N GLU A 120 0.02 7.24 13.28
CA GLU A 120 -0.40 7.88 12.03
C GLU A 120 -0.68 6.85 10.94
N LEU A 121 0.16 5.80 10.85
CA LEU A 121 -0.07 4.70 9.92
C LEU A 121 -1.33 3.91 10.31
N VAL A 122 -1.53 3.60 11.58
CA VAL A 122 -2.75 2.92 12.06
C VAL A 122 -4.01 3.72 11.69
N GLU A 123 -4.04 5.03 11.98
CA GLU A 123 -5.18 5.89 11.64
C GLU A 123 -5.49 5.94 10.13
N VAL A 124 -4.47 5.85 9.28
CA VAL A 124 -4.61 5.86 7.82
C VAL A 124 -5.07 4.48 7.31
N LEU A 125 -4.42 3.41 7.76
CA LEU A 125 -4.68 2.04 7.30
C LEU A 125 -6.05 1.53 7.77
N THR A 126 -6.48 1.90 8.98
CA THR A 126 -7.84 1.63 9.47
C THR A 126 -8.91 2.47 8.78
N ARG A 127 -8.49 3.51 8.01
CA ARG A 127 -9.34 4.55 7.42
C ARG A 127 -10.05 5.43 8.45
N ALA A 128 -9.69 5.33 9.73
CA ALA A 128 -10.21 6.16 10.82
C ALA A 128 -10.06 7.65 10.53
N ARG A 129 -8.92 8.07 9.99
CA ARG A 129 -8.66 9.47 9.64
C ARG A 129 -9.59 9.98 8.53
N PHE A 130 -9.85 9.14 7.53
CA PHE A 130 -10.79 9.43 6.44
C PHE A 130 -12.24 9.52 6.93
N LYS A 131 -12.62 8.66 7.89
CA LYS A 131 -13.95 8.62 8.50
C LYS A 131 -14.16 9.62 9.65
N GLY A 132 -13.10 10.24 10.16
CA GLY A 132 -13.15 11.09 11.36
C GLY A 132 -13.47 10.31 12.63
N ARG A 133 -12.97 9.08 12.76
CA ARG A 133 -13.24 8.13 13.86
C ARG A 133 -11.94 7.67 14.54
N PRO A 134 -11.15 8.58 15.17
CA PRO A 134 -9.86 8.22 15.76
C PRO A 134 -9.95 7.11 16.82
N GLU A 135 -11.07 7.02 17.56
CA GLU A 135 -11.31 5.99 18.57
C GLU A 135 -11.36 4.57 17.96
N ALA A 136 -11.87 4.42 16.73
CA ALA A 136 -11.87 3.12 16.05
C ALA A 136 -10.44 2.67 15.67
N ALA A 137 -9.52 3.62 15.46
CA ALA A 137 -8.10 3.29 15.27
C ALA A 137 -7.42 2.93 16.58
N GLU A 138 -7.80 3.55 17.70
CA GLU A 138 -7.29 3.22 19.03
C GLU A 138 -7.73 1.81 19.44
N GLU A 139 -9.02 1.48 19.28
CA GLU A 139 -9.56 0.12 19.51
C GLU A 139 -8.86 -0.92 18.62
N ALA A 140 -8.69 -0.63 17.32
CA ALA A 140 -7.96 -1.53 16.41
C ALA A 140 -6.48 -1.71 16.79
N ALA A 141 -5.82 -0.67 17.31
CA ALA A 141 -4.44 -0.77 17.78
C ALA A 141 -4.31 -1.69 19.01
N GLU A 142 -5.26 -1.61 19.94
CA GLU A 142 -5.34 -2.50 21.10
C GLU A 142 -5.54 -3.96 20.66
N GLU A 143 -6.49 -4.22 19.75
CA GLU A 143 -6.70 -5.56 19.20
C GLU A 143 -5.46 -6.11 18.46
N LEU A 144 -4.72 -5.26 17.74
CA LEU A 144 -3.47 -5.64 17.08
C LEU A 144 -2.35 -5.94 18.09
N ALA A 145 -2.31 -5.23 19.21
CA ALA A 145 -1.35 -5.49 20.28
C ALA A 145 -1.60 -6.84 20.96
N ASP A 146 -2.87 -7.16 21.21
CA ASP A 146 -3.27 -8.38 21.91
C ASP A 146 -3.29 -9.63 21.00
N GLY A 147 -3.72 -9.48 19.75
CA GLY A 147 -4.02 -10.58 18.83
C GLY A 147 -3.31 -10.52 17.47
N GLY A 148 -2.48 -9.51 17.21
CA GLY A 148 -1.93 -9.25 15.87
C GLY A 148 -1.13 -10.41 15.26
N ARG A 149 -0.51 -11.26 16.08
CA ARG A 149 0.19 -12.45 15.59
C ARG A 149 -0.77 -13.50 15.02
N ALA A 150 -1.86 -13.80 15.73
CA ALA A 150 -2.86 -14.75 15.24
C ALA A 150 -3.52 -14.25 13.95
N MET A 151 -3.84 -12.94 13.89
CA MET A 151 -4.37 -12.32 12.68
C MET A 151 -3.39 -12.38 11.49
N PHE A 152 -2.09 -12.24 11.76
CA PHE A 152 -1.07 -12.41 10.74
C PHE A 152 -1.02 -13.85 10.24
N GLU A 153 -1.05 -14.84 11.14
CA GLU A 153 -1.06 -16.26 10.79
C GLU A 153 -2.27 -16.61 9.92
N GLU A 154 -3.47 -16.10 10.25
CA GLU A 154 -4.68 -16.24 9.42
C GLU A 154 -4.56 -15.57 8.04
N SER A 155 -3.73 -14.54 7.93
CA SER A 155 -3.52 -13.78 6.71
C SER A 155 -2.30 -14.23 5.91
N TYR A 156 -1.50 -15.16 6.44
CA TYR A 156 -0.19 -15.53 5.90
C TYR A 156 -0.25 -15.97 4.44
N GLU A 157 -1.18 -16.87 4.08
CA GLU A 157 -1.30 -17.34 2.70
C GLU A 157 -1.62 -16.19 1.71
N ARG A 158 -2.49 -15.26 2.13
CA ARG A 158 -2.80 -14.05 1.34
C ARG A 158 -1.58 -13.14 1.24
N ALA A 159 -0.82 -13.00 2.33
CA ALA A 159 0.40 -12.22 2.38
C ALA A 159 1.47 -12.76 1.42
N ILE A 160 1.73 -14.07 1.42
CA ILE A 160 2.70 -14.68 0.50
C ILE A 160 2.28 -14.49 -0.97
N LYS A 161 1.00 -14.70 -1.30
CA LYS A 161 0.52 -14.48 -2.68
C LYS A 161 0.64 -13.01 -3.10
N ALA A 162 0.36 -12.07 -2.20
CA ALA A 162 0.51 -10.65 -2.46
C ALA A 162 1.98 -10.23 -2.61
N LEU A 163 2.90 -10.78 -1.81
CA LEU A 163 4.34 -10.59 -1.97
C LEU A 163 4.84 -11.18 -3.29
N ALA A 164 4.41 -12.38 -3.66
CA ALA A 164 4.79 -13.01 -4.93
C ALA A 164 4.37 -12.15 -6.13
N PHE A 165 3.17 -11.57 -6.11
CA PHE A 165 2.75 -10.63 -7.14
C PHE A 165 3.62 -9.36 -7.17
N GLY A 166 4.02 -8.85 -6.00
CA GLY A 166 4.96 -7.74 -5.87
C GLY A 166 6.36 -8.06 -6.41
N MET A 167 6.87 -9.26 -6.14
CA MET A 167 8.15 -9.72 -6.67
C MET A 167 8.08 -9.88 -8.19
N ALA A 168 7.01 -10.47 -8.73
CA ALA A 168 6.81 -10.56 -10.18
C ALA A 168 6.85 -9.17 -10.86
N ARG A 169 6.31 -8.13 -10.21
CA ARG A 169 6.45 -6.75 -10.70
C ARG A 169 7.91 -6.31 -10.78
N GLU A 170 8.74 -6.67 -9.82
CA GLU A 170 10.17 -6.32 -9.87
C GLU A 170 10.95 -7.17 -10.88
N LEU A 171 10.61 -8.45 -11.04
CA LEU A 171 11.18 -9.28 -12.10
C LEU A 171 10.92 -8.68 -13.49
N TYR A 172 9.71 -8.17 -13.73
CA TYR A 172 9.38 -7.44 -14.96
C TYR A 172 10.33 -6.26 -15.21
N TRP A 173 10.56 -5.42 -14.19
CA TRP A 173 11.47 -4.26 -14.32
C TRP A 173 12.94 -4.66 -14.47
N LEU A 174 13.33 -5.81 -13.90
CA LEU A 174 14.69 -6.35 -14.01
C LEU A 174 14.92 -7.14 -15.31
N GLY A 175 13.86 -7.46 -16.07
CA GLY A 175 13.95 -8.35 -17.22
C GLY A 175 14.28 -9.80 -16.85
N LEU A 176 13.95 -10.22 -15.63
CA LEU A 176 14.15 -11.57 -15.11
C LEU A 176 12.90 -12.43 -15.26
N LYS A 177 13.07 -13.74 -15.25
CA LYS A 177 11.98 -14.72 -15.35
C LYS A 177 11.66 -15.33 -13.98
N PRO A 178 10.45 -15.87 -13.78
CA PRO A 178 10.07 -16.53 -12.53
C PRO A 178 11.00 -17.68 -12.16
N GLY A 179 11.47 -18.44 -13.16
CA GLY A 179 12.40 -19.55 -12.96
C GLY A 179 13.79 -19.13 -12.45
N ASP A 180 14.12 -17.84 -12.42
CA ASP A 180 15.37 -17.32 -11.84
C ASP A 180 15.27 -17.13 -10.31
N VAL A 181 14.08 -17.30 -9.72
CA VAL A 181 13.83 -17.10 -8.28
C VAL A 181 14.00 -18.41 -7.52
N ASP A 182 15.05 -18.49 -6.71
CA ASP A 182 15.22 -19.51 -5.69
C ASP A 182 14.90 -18.98 -4.28
N GLU A 183 14.95 -19.85 -3.26
CA GLU A 183 14.73 -19.46 -1.85
C GLU A 183 15.67 -18.33 -1.40
N ARG A 184 16.91 -18.29 -1.89
CA ARG A 184 17.90 -17.28 -1.49
C ARG A 184 17.58 -15.93 -2.10
N PHE A 185 17.18 -15.91 -3.37
CA PHE A 185 16.69 -14.72 -4.04
C PHE A 185 15.47 -14.18 -3.31
N ALA A 186 14.49 -15.04 -3.02
CA ALA A 186 13.27 -14.66 -2.32
C ALA A 186 13.56 -14.06 -0.94
N ALA A 187 14.48 -14.66 -0.18
CA ALA A 187 14.89 -14.14 1.13
C ALA A 187 15.63 -12.80 1.04
N ALA A 188 16.59 -12.67 0.12
CA ALA A 188 17.33 -11.44 -0.08
C ALA A 188 16.41 -10.30 -0.54
N TRP A 189 15.49 -10.60 -1.44
CA TRP A 189 14.48 -9.66 -1.93
C TRP A 189 13.57 -9.17 -0.80
N LEU A 190 13.00 -10.07 0.00
CA LEU A 190 12.10 -9.71 1.11
C LEU A 190 12.82 -8.82 2.13
N LEU A 191 14.06 -9.18 2.50
CA LEU A 191 14.87 -8.39 3.42
C LEU A 191 15.15 -6.99 2.85
N ALA A 192 15.54 -6.89 1.57
CA ALA A 192 15.79 -5.61 0.93
C ALA A 192 14.52 -4.75 0.88
N LYS A 193 13.38 -5.34 0.50
CA LYS A 193 12.10 -4.66 0.31
C LYS A 193 11.51 -4.12 1.62
N ALA A 194 11.66 -4.86 2.71
CA ALA A 194 11.18 -4.46 4.03
C ALA A 194 11.97 -3.29 4.64
N THR A 195 13.13 -2.91 4.07
CA THR A 195 14.03 -1.95 4.70
C THR A 195 14.21 -0.67 3.90
N VAL A 196 13.83 0.45 4.51
CA VAL A 196 14.26 1.80 4.05
C VAL A 196 15.42 2.22 4.95
N GLY A 197 16.66 2.19 4.44
CA GLY A 197 17.83 2.59 5.24
C GLY A 197 17.98 1.83 6.57
N ARG A 198 17.52 0.56 6.62
CA ARG A 198 17.43 -0.32 7.81
C ARG A 198 16.33 0.00 8.83
N ILE A 199 15.46 0.99 8.59
CA ILE A 199 14.35 1.33 9.50
C ILE A 199 13.43 0.12 9.77
N GLY A 200 13.22 -0.74 8.77
CA GLY A 200 12.41 -1.96 8.93
C GLY A 200 13.06 -3.09 9.74
N LEU A 201 14.34 -2.96 10.13
CA LEU A 201 15.04 -3.92 10.98
C LEU A 201 14.82 -3.62 12.48
N GLN A 202 13.56 -3.48 12.86
CA GLN A 202 13.13 -3.16 14.23
C GLN A 202 13.44 -4.29 15.21
N PHE A 203 13.42 -4.03 16.52
CA PHE A 203 13.54 -5.07 17.54
C PHE A 203 12.18 -5.75 17.77
N PRO A 204 12.10 -7.08 18.00
CA PRO A 204 13.21 -8.06 18.03
C PRO A 204 13.81 -8.29 16.65
N ARG A 205 15.08 -8.75 16.60
CA ARG A 205 15.82 -8.97 15.34
C ARG A 205 14.94 -9.76 14.35
N PRO A 206 14.59 -9.18 13.18
CA PRO A 206 13.84 -9.92 12.19
C PRO A 206 14.72 -10.91 11.46
N GLY A 207 14.08 -11.87 10.80
CA GLY A 207 14.74 -12.80 9.90
C GLY A 207 13.77 -13.31 8.87
N VAL A 208 14.26 -13.55 7.66
CA VAL A 208 13.48 -14.33 6.70
C VAL A 208 13.64 -15.79 7.10
N ASP A 209 12.58 -16.37 7.66
CA ASP A 209 12.56 -17.79 7.96
C ASP A 209 12.57 -18.61 6.65
N LYS A 210 13.08 -19.83 6.74
CA LYS A 210 13.22 -20.71 5.56
C LYS A 210 11.86 -21.04 4.92
N LYS A 211 10.81 -21.16 5.73
CA LYS A 211 9.46 -21.49 5.23
C LYS A 211 8.90 -20.33 4.39
N THR A 212 9.02 -19.09 4.85
CA THR A 212 8.61 -17.88 4.13
C THR A 212 9.34 -17.76 2.80
N ALA A 213 10.65 -17.99 2.77
CA ALA A 213 11.43 -17.98 1.54
C ALA A 213 10.98 -19.08 0.55
N ALA A 214 10.77 -20.30 1.05
CA ALA A 214 10.32 -21.44 0.25
C ALA A 214 8.91 -21.24 -0.29
N ASP A 215 7.97 -20.76 0.54
CA ASP A 215 6.59 -20.50 0.13
C ASP A 215 6.54 -19.40 -0.95
N LEU A 216 7.35 -18.34 -0.80
CA LEU A 216 7.43 -17.26 -1.78
C LEU A 216 8.00 -17.75 -3.11
N ALA A 217 9.09 -18.52 -3.09
CA ALA A 217 9.67 -19.13 -4.29
C ALA A 217 8.67 -20.09 -4.97
N ALA A 218 7.97 -20.93 -4.19
CA ALA A 218 6.98 -21.87 -4.72
C ALA A 218 5.81 -21.17 -5.40
N VAL A 219 5.30 -20.06 -4.84
CA VAL A 219 4.23 -19.29 -5.50
C VAL A 219 4.72 -18.62 -6.79
N ILE A 220 5.98 -18.15 -6.82
CA ILE A 220 6.58 -17.61 -8.04
C ILE A 220 6.76 -18.70 -9.09
N GLU A 221 7.21 -19.89 -8.71
CA GLU A 221 7.32 -21.04 -9.62
C GLU A 221 5.96 -21.43 -10.22
N GLU A 222 4.91 -21.51 -9.38
CA GLU A 222 3.56 -21.89 -9.81
C GLU A 222 2.88 -20.81 -10.65
N ARG A 223 3.00 -19.53 -10.27
CA ARG A 223 2.14 -18.44 -10.77
C ARG A 223 2.88 -17.28 -11.41
N GLY A 224 4.20 -17.25 -11.33
CA GLY A 224 5.01 -16.11 -11.73
C GLY A 224 4.83 -15.71 -13.20
N GLU A 225 4.67 -16.69 -14.10
CA GLU A 225 4.42 -16.40 -15.53
C GLU A 225 3.08 -15.69 -15.74
N ALA A 226 2.02 -16.15 -15.06
CA ALA A 226 0.70 -15.51 -15.12
C ALA A 226 0.73 -14.11 -14.49
N TYR A 227 1.49 -13.94 -13.41
CA TYR A 227 1.70 -12.63 -12.78
C TYR A 227 2.47 -11.68 -13.68
N LEU A 228 3.56 -12.12 -14.32
CA LEU A 228 4.32 -11.32 -15.26
C LEU A 228 3.49 -10.89 -16.47
N ALA A 229 2.72 -11.81 -17.07
CA ALA A 229 1.84 -11.49 -18.19
C ALA A 229 0.83 -10.40 -17.81
N LYS A 230 0.24 -10.49 -16.60
CA LYS A 230 -0.66 -9.47 -16.08
C LYS A 230 0.05 -8.13 -15.86
N VAL A 231 1.27 -8.13 -15.31
CA VAL A 231 2.05 -6.91 -15.13
C VAL A 231 2.38 -6.28 -16.49
N GLU A 232 2.78 -7.07 -17.47
CA GLU A 232 3.06 -6.60 -18.82
C GLU A 232 1.83 -5.97 -19.48
N GLU A 233 0.65 -6.59 -19.33
CA GLU A 233 -0.62 -6.02 -19.78
C GLU A 233 -0.90 -4.67 -19.11
N GLU A 234 -0.75 -4.59 -17.78
CA GLU A 234 -0.90 -3.35 -17.00
C GLU A 234 0.05 -2.26 -17.51
N GLN A 235 1.34 -2.57 -17.73
CA GLN A 235 2.33 -1.59 -18.19
C GLN A 235 2.12 -1.16 -19.64
N LYS A 236 1.69 -2.07 -20.54
CA LYS A 236 1.32 -1.71 -21.91
C LYS A 236 0.12 -0.77 -21.94
N ALA A 237 -0.89 -1.02 -21.12
CA ALA A 237 -2.06 -0.16 -21.02
C ALA A 237 -1.70 1.24 -20.50
N ILE A 238 -0.84 1.31 -19.48
CA ILE A 238 -0.32 2.58 -18.96
C ILE A 238 0.50 3.33 -20.02
N ALA A 239 1.41 2.63 -20.71
CA ALA A 239 2.27 3.23 -21.73
C ALA A 239 1.48 3.82 -22.92
N ALA A 240 0.28 3.30 -23.19
CA ALA A 240 -0.62 3.79 -24.23
C ALA A 240 -1.49 4.98 -23.79
N ASP A 241 -1.52 5.33 -22.51
CA ASP A 241 -2.36 6.41 -21.95
C ASP A 241 -1.57 7.73 -21.86
N ALA A 242 -1.54 8.47 -22.97
CA ALA A 242 -0.81 9.73 -23.07
C ALA A 242 -1.28 10.79 -22.05
N ASP A 243 -2.58 10.81 -21.72
CA ASP A 243 -3.13 11.73 -20.73
C ASP A 243 -2.51 11.46 -19.36
N PHE A 244 -2.48 10.21 -18.92
CA PHE A 244 -1.87 9.83 -17.65
C PHE A 244 -0.36 10.08 -17.63
N LEU A 245 0.35 9.74 -18.70
CA LEU A 245 1.80 9.95 -18.79
C LEU A 245 2.19 11.43 -18.79
N SER A 246 1.35 12.31 -19.32
CA SER A 246 1.59 13.77 -19.31
C SER A 246 1.70 14.37 -17.91
N LEU A 247 1.23 13.67 -16.87
CA LEU A 247 1.37 14.10 -15.48
C LEU A 247 2.82 14.00 -14.97
N PHE A 248 3.69 13.29 -15.68
CA PHE A 248 5.06 12.97 -15.27
C PHE A 248 6.14 13.58 -16.19
N SER A 249 5.73 14.34 -17.21
CA SER A 249 6.60 15.00 -18.20
C SER A 249 6.88 16.46 -17.88
#